data_AF-D8DVF2-F1
#
_entry.id   AF-D8DVF2-F1
#
_cell.length_a   1.000
_cell.length_b   1.000
_cell.length_c   1.000
_cell.angle_alpha   90.00
_cell.angle_beta   90.00
_cell.angle_gamma   90.00
#
_symmetry.space_group_name_H-M   'P 1'
#
loop_
_entity.id
_entity.type
_entity.pdbx_description
1 polymer ?
#
loop_
_entity_poly.entity_id
_entity_poly.type
_entity_poly.pdbx_seq_one_letter_code
_entity_poly.pdbx_strand_id
1 'polypeptide(L)'
;MDPLANLEIDIQSFDIKRIVSVYPDRSGLRWWTKAWFNNSENGEDAIEIDRQIAIRFINDNIDKDEWLEEYFPKQMEVYHHAIEQTREQILSQMNL
;
A
#
# COMPACT_ATOMS: atom_id res chain seq x y z
N MET A 1 1.66 -23.81 -12.10
CA MET A 1 1.32 -22.93 -13.24
C MET A 1 0.29 -21.95 -12.72
N ASP A 2 0.46 -20.66 -12.97
CA ASP A 2 -0.55 -19.65 -12.62
C ASP A 2 -1.70 -19.75 -13.63
N PRO A 3 -2.91 -20.17 -13.21
CA PRO A 3 -4.07 -20.30 -14.11
C PRO A 3 -4.54 -18.97 -14.72
N LEU A 4 -4.04 -17.83 -14.22
CA LEU A 4 -4.32 -16.50 -14.75
C LEU A 4 -3.25 -15.96 -15.71
N ALA A 5 -2.09 -16.62 -15.84
CA ALA A 5 -1.02 -16.13 -16.72
C ALA A 5 -1.40 -16.09 -18.21
N ASN A 6 -2.43 -16.85 -18.62
CA ASN A 6 -2.97 -16.88 -19.99
C ASN A 6 -4.29 -16.12 -20.16
N LEU A 7 -4.78 -15.48 -19.10
CA LEU A 7 -6.01 -14.69 -19.13
C LEU A 7 -5.60 -13.22 -19.12
N GLU A 8 -6.00 -12.45 -20.14
CA GLU A 8 -5.83 -10.98 -20.20
C GLU A 8 -6.70 -10.26 -19.14
N ILE A 9 -6.87 -10.85 -17.96
CA ILE A 9 -7.39 -10.13 -16.80
C ILE A 9 -6.21 -9.34 -16.27
N ASP A 10 -6.22 -8.06 -16.60
CA ASP A 10 -5.30 -7.12 -15.98
C ASP A 10 -5.66 -7.01 -14.49
N ILE A 11 -5.02 -7.84 -13.67
CA ILE A 11 -5.16 -7.81 -12.20
C ILE A 11 -4.75 -6.43 -11.67
N GLN A 12 -4.00 -5.62 -12.44
CA GLN A 12 -3.70 -4.22 -12.11
C GLN A 12 -4.92 -3.30 -12.17
N SER A 13 -6.05 -3.73 -12.76
CA SER A 13 -7.30 -2.96 -12.76
C SER A 13 -8.00 -2.88 -11.40
N PHE A 14 -7.54 -3.67 -10.41
CA PHE A 14 -8.06 -3.70 -9.04
C PHE A 14 -7.15 -2.99 -8.03
N ASP A 15 -6.33 -2.01 -8.44
CA ASP A 15 -5.49 -1.27 -7.50
C ASP A 15 -6.35 -0.51 -6.48
N ILE A 16 -6.38 -1.02 -5.25
CA ILE A 16 -7.02 -0.33 -4.13
C ILE A 16 -6.19 0.91 -3.86
N LYS A 17 -6.83 2.08 -3.93
CA LYS A 17 -6.16 3.36 -3.78
C LYS A 17 -5.42 3.44 -2.44
N ARG A 18 -4.10 3.69 -2.52
CA ARG A 18 -3.19 3.89 -1.39
C ARG A 18 -2.38 5.16 -1.58
N ILE A 19 -2.44 6.07 -0.60
CA ILE A 19 -1.67 7.30 -0.56
C ILE A 19 -0.77 7.26 0.67
N VAL A 20 0.47 7.71 0.53
CA VAL A 20 1.42 7.90 1.62
C VAL A 20 1.88 9.35 1.60
N SER A 21 1.98 9.96 2.78
CA SER A 21 2.58 11.27 2.98
C SER A 21 3.66 11.17 4.04
N VAL A 22 4.83 11.76 3.75
CA VAL A 22 5.94 11.91 4.69
C VAL A 22 6.19 13.40 4.90
N TYR A 23 6.23 13.85 6.15
CA TYR A 23 6.35 15.27 6.48
C TYR A 23 7.10 15.53 7.78
N PRO A 24 7.88 16.63 7.86
CA PRO A 24 8.46 17.09 9.11
C PRO A 24 7.47 17.92 9.95
N ASP A 25 7.83 18.19 11.20
CA ASP A 25 7.20 19.25 11.98
C ASP A 25 7.68 20.62 11.50
N ARG A 26 7.13 21.67 12.10
CA ARG A 26 7.55 23.05 11.84
C ARG A 26 9.04 23.29 12.08
N SER A 27 9.67 22.52 12.98
CA SER A 27 11.09 22.67 13.31
C SER A 27 12.02 21.85 12.42
N GLY A 28 11.50 20.85 11.70
CA GLY A 28 12.29 19.91 10.90
C GLY A 28 12.99 18.82 11.73
N LEU A 29 12.74 18.76 13.04
CA LEU A 29 13.40 17.84 13.96
C LEU A 29 12.71 16.48 14.02
N ARG A 30 11.38 16.48 13.97
CA ARG A 30 10.58 15.25 13.99
C ARG A 30 9.93 15.04 12.64
N TRP A 31 9.78 13.79 12.25
CA TRP A 31 9.24 13.38 10.96
C TRP A 31 8.15 12.36 11.18
N TRP A 32 7.13 12.40 10.34
CA TRP A 32 6.00 11.48 10.39
C TRP A 32 5.68 10.92 9.02
N THR A 33 5.15 9.70 9.02
CA THR A 33 4.46 9.09 7.90
C THR A 33 2.97 8.96 8.25
N LYS A 34 2.10 9.20 7.26
CA LYS A 34 0.66 8.94 7.34
C LYS A 34 0.20 8.33 6.04
N ALA A 35 -0.69 7.34 6.12
CA ALA A 35 -1.23 6.67 4.96
C ALA A 35 -2.76 6.71 4.93
N TRP A 36 -3.31 6.63 3.72
CA TRP A 36 -4.74 6.52 3.47
C TRP A 36 -4.97 5.33 2.54
N PHE A 37 -5.85 4.44 2.98
CA PHE A 37 -6.25 3.25 2.23
C PHE A 37 -7.71 3.37 1.80
N ASN A 38 -8.02 2.85 0.62
CA ASN A 38 -9.38 2.65 0.13
C ASN A 38 -10.30 3.89 0.26
N ASN A 39 -9.81 5.05 -0.19
CA ASN A 39 -10.54 6.33 -0.14
C ASN A 39 -10.97 6.78 1.27
N SER A 40 -10.35 6.27 2.34
CA SER A 40 -10.55 6.79 3.69
C SER A 40 -10.24 8.30 3.73
N GLU A 41 -11.13 9.11 4.32
CA GLU A 41 -10.90 10.55 4.50
C GLU A 41 -9.91 10.82 5.65
N ASN A 42 -10.02 10.06 6.73
CA ASN A 42 -9.24 10.27 7.95
C ASN A 42 -7.83 9.67 7.86
N GLY A 43 -7.66 8.58 7.11
CA GLY A 43 -6.42 7.81 7.04
C GLY A 43 -6.03 7.18 8.37
N GLU A 44 -4.88 6.50 8.37
CA GLU A 44 -4.32 5.84 9.55
C GLU A 44 -3.62 6.84 10.48
N ASP A 45 -3.44 6.50 11.75
CA ASP A 45 -2.69 7.35 12.67
C ASP A 45 -1.26 7.60 12.16
N ALA A 46 -0.77 8.83 12.35
CA ALA A 46 0.57 9.20 11.92
C ALA A 46 1.63 8.54 12.82
N ILE A 47 2.67 7.99 12.21
CA ILE A 47 3.76 7.30 12.90
C ILE A 47 5.02 8.16 12.81
N GLU A 48 5.66 8.42 13.94
CA GLU A 48 6.94 9.14 13.97
C GLU A 48 8.05 8.24 13.38
N ILE A 49 8.88 8.81 12.50
CA ILE A 49 9.93 8.11 11.76
C ILE A 49 11.25 8.88 11.83
N ASP A 50 12.35 8.18 11.57
CA ASP A 50 13.65 8.82 11.47
C ASP A 50 13.75 9.67 10.20
N ARG A 51 14.33 10.87 10.35
CA ARG A 51 14.62 11.79 9.23
C ARG A 51 15.37 11.12 8.08
N GLN A 52 16.33 10.25 8.39
CA GLN A 52 17.12 9.57 7.36
C GLN A 52 16.26 8.62 6.52
N ILE A 53 15.34 7.90 7.15
CA ILE A 53 14.42 6.99 6.47
C ILE A 53 13.40 7.78 5.65
N ALA A 54 12.86 8.88 6.20
CA ALA A 54 12.01 9.82 5.47
C ALA A 54 12.65 10.35 4.18
N ILE A 55 13.92 10.79 4.25
CA ILE A 55 14.67 11.29 3.08
C ILE A 55 14.87 10.17 2.05
N ARG A 56 15.14 8.94 2.48
CA ARG A 56 15.30 7.80 1.56
C ARG A 56 14.01 7.55 0.78
N PHE A 57 12.85 7.58 1.44
CA PHE A 57 11.55 7.43 0.79
C PHE A 57 11.23 8.58 -0.16
N ILE A 58 11.44 9.84 0.26
CA ILE A 58 11.20 11.02 -0.59
C ILE A 58 12.07 11.00 -1.86
N ASN A 59 13.26 10.43 -1.78
CA ASN A 59 14.17 10.28 -2.91
C ASN A 59 13.94 8.96 -3.69
N ASP A 60 12.80 8.30 -3.51
CA ASP A 60 12.41 7.05 -4.20
C ASP A 60 13.41 5.89 -4.01
N ASN A 61 14.17 5.86 -2.90
CA ASN A 61 15.09 4.75 -2.58
C ASN A 61 14.43 3.62 -1.77
N ILE A 62 13.15 3.76 -1.44
CA ILE A 62 12.32 2.75 -0.77
C ILE A 62 11.00 2.71 -1.53
N ASP A 63 10.57 1.51 -1.92
CA ASP A 63 9.32 1.35 -2.65
C ASP A 63 8.11 1.68 -1.76
N LYS A 64 7.00 2.11 -2.37
CA LYS A 64 5.77 2.42 -1.64
C LYS A 64 5.18 1.20 -0.92
N ASP A 65 5.24 0.02 -1.54
CA ASP A 65 4.74 -1.22 -0.95
C ASP A 65 5.63 -1.63 0.22
N GLU A 66 6.95 -1.60 0.05
CA GLU A 66 7.92 -1.85 1.13
C GLU A 66 7.69 -0.89 2.32
N TRP A 67 7.47 0.40 2.04
CA TRP A 67 7.18 1.40 3.06
C TRP A 67 5.88 1.13 3.82
N LEU A 68 4.83 0.75 3.10
CA LEU A 68 3.52 0.46 3.69
C LEU A 68 3.53 -0.85 4.49
N GLU A 69 4.30 -1.85 4.08
CA GLU A 69 4.48 -3.10 4.83
C GLU A 69 5.17 -2.85 6.17
N GLU A 70 6.19 -1.99 6.20
CA GLU A 70 6.93 -1.67 7.42
C GLU A 70 6.09 -0.85 8.41
N TYR A 71 5.44 0.22 7.95
CA TYR A 71 4.77 1.18 8.84
C TYR A 71 3.27 0.94 9.02
N PHE A 72 2.60 0.30 8.07
CA PHE A 72 1.15 0.01 8.11
C PHE A 72 0.84 -1.46 7.79
N PRO A 73 1.47 -2.43 8.49
CA PRO A 73 1.42 -3.86 8.12
C PRO A 73 0.00 -4.44 8.15
N LYS A 74 -0.85 -4.01 9.09
CA LYS A 74 -2.22 -4.51 9.21
C LYS A 74 -3.08 -4.10 8.01
N GLN A 75 -2.91 -2.87 7.53
CA GLN A 75 -3.62 -2.36 6.38
C GLN A 75 -3.12 -3.03 5.10
N MET A 76 -1.82 -3.33 5.02
CA MET A 76 -1.25 -4.12 3.93
C MET A 76 -1.74 -5.57 3.92
N GLU A 77 -1.88 -6.22 5.08
CA GLU A 77 -2.48 -7.55 5.19
C GLU A 77 -3.91 -7.56 4.62
N VAL A 78 -4.74 -6.58 5.01
CA VAL A 78 -6.11 -6.44 4.46
C VAL A 78 -6.09 -6.15 2.95
N TYR A 79 -5.16 -5.32 2.48
CA TYR A 79 -4.98 -5.03 1.06
C TYR A 79 -4.65 -6.29 0.25
N HIS A 80 -3.68 -7.09 0.70
CA HIS A 80 -3.32 -8.34 0.03
C HIS A 80 -4.47 -9.33 0.03
N HIS A 81 -5.15 -9.52 1.16
CA HIS A 81 -6.33 -10.37 1.23
C HIS A 81 -7.44 -9.93 0.29
N ALA A 82 -7.69 -8.62 0.14
CA ALA A 82 -8.72 -8.12 -0.77
C ALA A 82 -8.38 -8.42 -2.25
N ILE A 83 -7.10 -8.33 -2.62
CA ILE A 83 -6.63 -8.68 -3.97
C ILE A 83 -6.76 -10.19 -4.21
N GLU A 84 -6.33 -11.01 -3.25
CA GLU A 84 -6.45 -12.48 -3.34
C GLU A 84 -7.91 -12.92 -3.42
N GLN A 85 -8.79 -12.34 -2.61
CA GLN A 85 -10.22 -12.61 -2.68
C GLN A 85 -10.83 -12.21 -4.03
N THR A 86 -10.45 -11.05 -4.56
CA THR A 86 -10.91 -10.61 -5.89
C THR A 86 -10.46 -11.59 -6.97
N ARG A 87 -9.21 -12.08 -6.87
CA ARG A 87 -8.64 -13.09 -7.76
C ARG A 87 -9.43 -14.41 -7.70
N GLU A 88 -9.70 -14.92 -6.50
CA GLU A 88 -10.48 -16.15 -6.31
C GLU A 88 -11.92 -16.01 -6.82
N GLN A 89 -12.56 -14.86 -6.57
CA GLN A 89 -13.91 -14.58 -7.07
C GLN A 89 -13.95 -14.62 -8.59
N ILE A 90 -12.99 -14.00 -9.26
CA ILE A 90 -12.88 -14.02 -10.72
C ILE A 90 -12.69 -15.45 -11.24
N LEU A 91 -11.75 -16.21 -10.67
CA LEU A 91 -11.50 -17.61 -11.05
C LEU A 91 -12.78 -18.45 -10.93
N SER A 92 -13.50 -18.31 -9.81
CA SER A 92 -14.76 -19.01 -9.58
C SER A 92 -15.85 -18.65 -10.61
N GLN A 93 -15.94 -17.38 -11.03
CA GLN A 93 -16.88 -16.94 -12.06
C GLN A 93 -16.55 -17.51 -13.44
N MET A 94 -15.28 -17.85 -13.66
CA MET A 94 -14.80 -18.47 -14.90
C MET A 94 -14.93 -20.00 -14.93
N ASN A 95 -15.41 -20.63 -13.84
CA ASN A 95 -15.39 -22.08 -13.63
C ASN A 95 -13.97 -22.70 -13.75
N LEU A 96 -12.94 -21.95 -13.36
CA LEU A 96 -11.56 -22.41 -13.22
C LEU A 96 -11.25 -22.66 -11.74
#